data_AF-A0A133UGM7-F1
#
_entry.id   AF-A0A133UGM7-F1
#
_cell.length_a   1.000
_cell.length_b   1.000
_cell.length_c   1.000
_cell.angle_alpha   90.00
_cell.angle_beta   90.00
_cell.angle_gamma   90.00
#
_symmetry.space_group_name_H-M   'P 1'
#
loop_
_entity.id
_entity.type
_entity.pdbx_description
1 polymer ?
#
loop_
_entity_poly.entity_id
_entity_poly.type
_entity_poly.pdbx_seq_one_letter_code
_entity_poly.pdbx_strand_id
1 'polypeptide(L)'
;MLVGLYGLMTKRNLIKQVLCIDITLVGVMLFFAGIGYVEGGSIPILPREGVVNPLPAALILPSLVVEVALTALALVIVLKIKGTKK
;
A
#
# COMPACT_ATOMS: atom_id res chain seq x y z
N MET A 1 5.69 4.80 -5.37
CA MET A 1 6.21 3.46 -5.71
C MET A 1 7.73 3.44 -5.88
N LEU A 2 8.30 4.04 -6.94
CA LEU A 2 9.75 3.93 -7.23
C LEU A 2 10.66 4.46 -6.12
N VAL A 3 10.26 5.54 -5.44
CA VAL A 3 10.99 6.08 -4.26
C VAL A 3 11.06 5.06 -3.12
N GLY A 4 9.97 4.33 -2.87
CA GLY A 4 9.93 3.26 -1.87
C GLY A 4 10.85 2.10 -2.25
N LEU A 5 10.81 1.67 -3.51
CA LEU A 5 11.68 0.60 -4.01
C LEU A 5 13.17 0.99 -3.92
N TYR A 6 13.52 2.22 -4.29
CA TYR A 6 14.87 2.75 -4.15
C TYR A 6 15.32 2.77 -2.68
N GLY A 7 14.45 3.22 -1.77
CA GLY A 7 14.71 3.21 -0.34
C GLY A 7 14.91 1.81 0.22
N LEU A 8 14.16 0.82 -0.26
CA LEU A 8 14.28 -0.57 0.16
C LEU A 8 15.66 -1.17 -0.17
N MET A 9 16.20 -0.86 -1.36
CA MET A 9 17.51 -1.34 -1.81
C MET A 9 18.69 -0.62 -1.14
N THR A 10 18.54 0.67 -0.79
CA THR A 10 19.66 1.49 -0.30
C THR A 10 19.77 1.56 1.23
N LYS A 11 18.69 1.34 1.98
CA LYS A 11 18.70 1.51 3.44
C LYS A 11 19.07 0.20 4.15
N ARG A 12 20.06 0.27 5.06
CA ARG A 12 20.45 -0.84 5.96
C ARG A 12 19.62 -0.94 7.25
N ASN A 13 18.88 0.11 7.61
CA ASN A 13 18.06 0.10 8.83
C ASN A 13 16.73 -0.60 8.54
N LEU A 14 16.47 -1.70 9.25
CA LEU A 14 15.27 -2.52 9.08
C LEU A 14 13.96 -1.72 9.23
N ILE A 15 13.89 -0.75 10.16
CA ILE A 15 12.69 0.08 10.34
C ILE A 15 12.44 0.95 9.10
N LYS A 16 13.52 1.51 8.53
CA LYS A 16 13.41 2.27 7.27
C LYS A 16 13.00 1.37 6.11
N GLN A 17 13.44 0.11 6.09
CA GLN A 17 13.03 -0.84 5.05
C GLN A 17 11.53 -1.17 5.14
N VAL A 18 10.99 -1.37 6.35
CA VAL A 18 9.53 -1.55 6.54
C VAL A 18 8.76 -0.35 5.98
N LEU A 19 9.14 0.88 6.35
CA LEU A 19 8.51 2.09 5.82
C LEU A 19 8.64 2.22 4.29
N CYS A 20 9.75 1.76 3.71
CA CYS A 20 9.94 1.77 2.26
C CYS A 20 9.02 0.77 1.53
N ILE A 21 8.71 -0.36 2.18
CA ILE A 21 7.73 -1.34 1.68
C ILE A 21 6.33 -0.70 1.68
N ASP A 22 5.92 -0.05 2.78
CA ASP A 22 4.63 0.64 2.88
C ASP A 22 4.47 1.71 1.78
N ILE A 23 5.49 2.57 1.58
CA ILE A 23 5.50 3.59 0.51
C ILE A 23 5.38 2.97 -0.89
N THR A 24 5.92 1.78 -1.08
CA THR A 24 5.81 1.06 -2.35
C THR A 24 4.37 0.58 -2.55
N LEU A 25 3.78 -0.03 -1.52
CA LEU A 25 2.40 -0.52 -1.53
C LEU A 25 1.37 0.59 -1.76
N VAL A 26 1.46 1.70 -1.02
CA VAL A 26 0.62 2.89 -1.22
C VAL A 26 0.74 3.41 -2.66
N GLY A 27 1.93 3.36 -3.25
CA GLY A 27 2.14 3.71 -4.65
C GLY A 27 1.40 2.79 -5.63
N VAL A 28 1.34 1.49 -5.37
CA VAL A 28 0.57 0.53 -6.16
C VAL A 28 -0.93 0.78 -6.01
N MET A 29 -1.40 1.07 -4.79
CA MET A 29 -2.81 1.42 -4.55
C MET A 29 -3.21 2.68 -5.33
N LEU A 30 -2.38 3.72 -5.30
CA LEU A 30 -2.61 4.93 -6.11
C LEU A 30 -2.63 4.64 -7.62
N PHE A 31 -1.76 3.76 -8.09
CA PHE A 31 -1.74 3.35 -9.49
C PHE A 31 -3.05 2.66 -9.91
N PHE A 32 -3.55 1.71 -9.12
CA PHE A 32 -4.83 1.06 -9.40
C PHE A 32 -6.02 2.02 -9.28
N ALA A 33 -6.03 2.92 -8.30
CA ALA A 33 -7.05 3.95 -8.19
C ALA A 33 -7.09 4.85 -9.44
N GLY A 34 -5.92 5.19 -10.00
CA GLY A 34 -5.81 5.93 -11.25
C GLY A 34 -6.39 5.21 -12.46
N ILE A 35 -6.22 3.88 -12.57
CA ILE A 35 -6.81 3.08 -13.67
C ILE A 35 -8.35 3.12 -13.63
N GLY A 36 -8.95 3.18 -12.44
CA GLY A 36 -10.40 3.25 -12.27
C GLY A 36 -11.00 4.64 -12.48
N TYR A 37 -10.15 5.66 -12.63
CA TYR A 37 -10.59 7.04 -12.74
C TYR A 37 -11.20 7.32 -14.11
N VAL A 38 -12.37 7.96 -14.09
CA VAL A 38 -13.08 8.45 -15.28
C VAL A 38 -13.24 9.95 -15.10
N GLU A 39 -12.82 10.73 -16.08
CA GLU A 39 -12.91 12.18 -16.05
C GLU A 39 -14.39 12.63 -16.03
N GLY A 40 -14.77 13.44 -15.06
CA GLY A 40 -16.18 13.79 -14.82
C GLY A 40 -17.03 12.65 -14.24
N GLY A 41 -16.42 11.52 -13.88
CA GLY A 41 -17.09 10.35 -13.36
C GLY A 41 -17.73 10.57 -11.98
N SER A 42 -18.99 10.17 -11.83
CA SER A 42 -19.69 10.19 -10.54
C SER A 42 -19.35 8.96 -9.68
N ILE A 43 -19.61 9.05 -8.37
CA ILE A 43 -19.29 7.99 -7.40
C ILE A 43 -20.21 6.76 -7.65
N PRO A 44 -19.69 5.52 -7.65
CA PRO A 44 -20.43 4.33 -8.05
C PRO A 44 -21.28 3.78 -6.90
N ILE A 45 -22.17 4.61 -6.33
CA ILE A 45 -23.11 4.22 -5.26
C ILE A 45 -24.49 3.89 -5.84
N LEU A 46 -24.92 4.62 -6.87
CA LEU A 46 -26.19 4.45 -7.55
C LEU A 46 -25.94 4.24 -9.05
N PRO A 47 -26.76 3.43 -9.74
CA PRO A 47 -26.65 3.26 -11.19
C PRO A 47 -27.01 4.57 -11.89
N ARG A 48 -25.98 5.32 -12.27
CA ARG A 48 -26.04 6.52 -13.10
C ARG A 48 -25.08 6.36 -14.27
N GLU A 49 -25.35 7.09 -15.36
CA GLU A 49 -24.42 7.17 -16.48
C GLU A 49 -23.15 7.91 -16.07
N GLY A 50 -21.99 7.49 -16.59
CA GLY A 50 -20.69 8.12 -16.30
C GLY A 50 -20.23 7.94 -14.86
N VAL A 51 -20.24 6.71 -14.32
CA VAL A 51 -19.66 6.38 -13.01
C VAL A 51 -18.21 5.90 -13.15
N VAL A 52 -17.38 6.22 -12.15
CA VAL A 52 -16.02 5.66 -12.08
C VAL A 52 -16.08 4.14 -11.93
N ASN A 53 -15.08 3.43 -12.47
CA ASN A 53 -15.09 1.98 -12.44
C ASN A 53 -14.92 1.49 -10.98
N PRO A 54 -15.88 0.72 -10.41
CA PRO A 54 -15.78 0.25 -9.03
C PRO A 54 -14.77 -0.90 -8.86
N LEU A 55 -14.35 -1.56 -9.95
CA LEU A 55 -13.48 -2.74 -9.89
C LEU A 55 -12.14 -2.44 -9.19
N PRO A 56 -11.38 -1.39 -9.54
CA PRO A 56 -10.10 -1.12 -8.87
C PRO A 56 -10.25 -0.81 -7.39
N ALA A 57 -11.31 -0.08 -7.00
CA ALA A 57 -11.59 0.20 -5.59
C ALA A 57 -11.88 -1.08 -4.79
N ALA A 58 -12.68 -1.99 -5.37
CA ALA A 58 -12.97 -3.28 -4.75
C ALA A 58 -11.73 -4.17 -4.62
N LEU A 59 -10.82 -4.13 -5.58
CA LEU A 59 -9.57 -4.91 -5.56
C LEU A 59 -8.56 -4.41 -4.51
N ILE A 60 -8.51 -3.10 -4.26
CA ILE A 60 -7.53 -2.49 -3.34
C ILE A 60 -8.00 -2.54 -1.88
N LEU A 61 -9.31 -2.49 -1.61
CA LEU A 61 -9.84 -2.38 -0.25
C LEU A 61 -9.32 -3.48 0.71
N PRO A 62 -9.21 -4.77 0.31
CA PRO A 62 -8.63 -5.80 1.17
C PRO A 62 -7.13 -5.62 1.42
N SER A 63 -6.40 -5.03 0.45
CA SER A 63 -4.96 -4.82 0.56
C SER A 63 -4.59 -3.86 1.69
N LEU A 64 -5.46 -2.91 2.04
CA LEU A 64 -5.24 -2.00 3.18
C LEU A 64 -5.18 -2.74 4.52
N VAL A 65 -6.05 -3.74 4.70
CA VAL A 65 -6.07 -4.54 5.94
C VAL A 65 -4.84 -5.44 6.01
N VAL A 66 -4.48 -6.06 4.88
CA VAL A 66 -3.31 -6.93 4.77
C VAL A 66 -2.01 -6.14 5.00
N GLU A 67 -1.91 -4.92 4.49
CA GLU A 67 -0.78 -4.01 4.71
C GLU A 67 -0.52 -3.79 6.20
N VAL A 68 -1.54 -3.32 6.95
CA VAL A 68 -1.40 -3.03 8.39
C VAL A 68 -0.96 -4.28 9.18
N ALA A 69 -1.49 -5.45 8.84
CA ALA A 69 -1.10 -6.71 9.46
C ALA A 69 0.37 -7.08 9.18
N LEU A 70 0.83 -6.90 7.94
CA LEU A 70 2.21 -7.13 7.53
C LEU A 70 3.18 -6.15 8.19
N THR A 71 2.84 -4.86 8.27
CA THR A 71 3.67 -3.85 8.95
C THR A 71 3.81 -4.18 10.44
N ALA A 72 2.71 -4.57 11.11
CA ALA A 72 2.74 -5.02 12.50
C ALA A 72 3.64 -6.25 12.68
N LEU A 73 3.48 -7.28 11.84
CA LEU A 73 4.30 -8.48 11.87
C LEU A 73 5.79 -8.17 11.63
N ALA A 74 6.10 -7.34 10.64
CA ALA A 74 7.46 -6.94 10.31
C ALA A 74 8.12 -6.21 11.48
N LEU A 75 7.41 -5.30 12.15
CA LEU A 75 7.91 -4.62 13.34
C LEU A 75 8.16 -5.58 14.51
N VAL A 76 7.28 -6.55 14.75
CA VAL A 76 7.50 -7.61 15.76
C VAL A 76 8.76 -8.41 15.45
N ILE A 77 8.99 -8.78 14.19
CA ILE A 77 10.21 -9.48 13.77
C ILE A 77 11.45 -8.61 14.02
N VAL A 78 11.40 -7.32 13.65
CA VAL A 78 12.50 -6.37 13.88
C VAL A 78 12.81 -6.22 15.37
N LEU A 79 11.78 -6.14 16.22
CA LEU A 79 11.95 -6.08 17.67
C LEU A 79 12.56 -7.37 18.23
N LYS A 80 12.12 -8.54 17.75
CA LYS A 80 12.68 -9.84 18.16
C LYS A 80 14.16 -9.95 17.78
N ILE A 81 14.54 -9.59 16.54
CA ILE A 81 15.94 -9.60 16.08
C ILE A 81 16.81 -8.68 16.92
N LYS A 82 16.30 -7.50 17.30
CA LYS A 82 17.02 -6.59 18.21
C LYS A 82 17.09 -7.12 19.65
N GLY A 83 16.03 -7.74 20.15
CA GLY A 83 15.96 -8.29 21.51
C GLY A 83 16.83 -9.53 21.73
N THR A 84 17.10 -10.31 20.68
CA THR A 84 17.99 -11.49 20.73
C THR A 84 19.49 -11.11 20.72
N LYS A 85 19.85 -9.83 20.55
CA LYS A 85 21.23 -9.34 20.69
C LYS A 85 21.55 -8.88 22.12
N LYS A 86 21.22 -9.70 23.12
CA LYS A 86 21.66 -9.48 24.50
C LYS A 86 22.53 -10.63 24.96
#